data_AF-A0A2G9QH77-F1
#
_entry.id   AF-A0A2G9QH77-F1
#
_cell.length_a   1.000
_cell.length_b   1.000
_cell.length_c   1.000
_cell.angle_alpha   90.00
_cell.angle_beta   90.00
_cell.angle_gamma   90.00
#
_symmetry.space_group_name_H-M   'P 1'
#
loop_
_entity.id
_entity.type
_entity.pdbx_description
1 polymer ?
#
loop_
_entity_poly.entity_id
_entity_poly.type
_entity_poly.pdbx_seq_one_letter_code
_entity_poly.pdbx_strand_id
1 'polypeptide(L)'
;MHVPYVRSVREASKVTSVQNEAKMNNKFKDPEFLIPFIEKYREMRNLLEVKHPQYYIKPVRKLTLERLLAFVQTFIPEATVDILEKKIGILRNMYKREHNKIQTSLRSGASAADVYIPRLWYFEKTTFS
;
A
#
# COMPACT_ATOMS: atom_id res chain seq x y z
N MET A 1 -17.15 -40.59 -14.77
CA MET A 1 -17.63 -39.23 -15.13
C MET A 1 -17.38 -38.28 -13.96
N HIS A 2 -16.34 -37.43 -14.03
CA HIS A 2 -15.98 -36.35 -13.09
C HIS A 2 -14.72 -35.73 -13.74
N VAL A 3 -14.50 -34.43 -14.03
CA VAL A 3 -14.85 -33.19 -13.33
C VAL A 3 -14.72 -31.98 -14.30
N PRO A 4 -15.75 -31.54 -15.04
CA PRO A 4 -15.69 -30.26 -15.78
C PRO A 4 -15.86 -29.04 -14.85
N TYR A 5 -16.62 -29.22 -13.77
CA TYR A 5 -17.10 -28.15 -12.90
C TYR A 5 -15.99 -27.50 -12.05
N VAL A 6 -15.09 -28.29 -11.46
CA VAL A 6 -14.02 -27.75 -10.58
C VAL A 6 -13.01 -26.90 -11.36
N ARG A 7 -12.77 -27.20 -12.64
CA ARG A 7 -11.91 -26.37 -13.50
C ARG A 7 -12.54 -25.00 -13.77
N SER A 8 -13.84 -24.98 -14.08
CA SER A 8 -14.61 -23.75 -14.31
C SER A 8 -14.67 -22.85 -13.07
N VAL A 9 -14.89 -23.42 -11.87
CA VAL A 9 -14.91 -22.64 -10.62
C VAL A 9 -13.54 -22.04 -10.29
N ARG A 10 -12.45 -22.78 -10.53
CA ARG A 10 -11.08 -22.27 -10.35
C ARG A 10 -10.73 -21.17 -11.33
N GLU A 11 -11.17 -21.28 -12.58
CA GLU A 11 -10.99 -20.26 -13.61
C GLU A 11 -11.80 -18.99 -13.27
N ALA A 12 -13.06 -19.13 -12.86
CA ALA A 12 -13.88 -18.01 -12.39
C ALA A 12 -13.25 -17.29 -11.18
N SER A 13 -12.79 -18.05 -10.18
CA SER A 13 -12.13 -17.49 -8.99
C SER A 13 -10.85 -16.71 -9.33
N LYS A 14 -10.05 -17.23 -10.28
CA LYS A 14 -8.86 -16.53 -10.78
C LYS A 14 -9.23 -15.25 -11.51
N VAL A 15 -10.22 -15.29 -12.40
CA VAL A 15 -10.70 -14.12 -13.14
C VAL A 15 -11.18 -13.01 -12.19
N THR A 16 -11.99 -13.37 -11.18
CA THR A 16 -12.45 -12.41 -10.15
C THR A 16 -11.29 -11.83 -9.36
N SER A 17 -10.30 -12.63 -8.96
CA SER A 17 -9.13 -12.14 -8.23
C SER A 17 -8.31 -11.12 -9.04
N VAL A 18 -8.14 -11.35 -10.34
CA VAL A 18 -7.40 -10.45 -11.25
C VAL A 18 -8.16 -9.15 -11.49
N GLN A 19 -9.48 -9.23 -11.66
CA GLN A 19 -10.34 -8.04 -11.83
C GLN A 19 -10.32 -7.16 -10.58
N ASN A 20 -10.38 -7.76 -9.39
CA ASN A 20 -10.33 -7.03 -8.12
C ASN A 20 -8.96 -6.35 -7.91
N GLU A 21 -7.87 -7.01 -8.29
CA GLU A 21 -6.54 -6.41 -8.26
C GLU A 21 -6.43 -5.23 -9.23
N ALA A 22 -6.96 -5.34 -10.44
CA ALA A 22 -6.98 -4.25 -11.42
C ALA A 22 -7.80 -3.04 -10.94
N LYS A 23 -8.99 -3.27 -10.35
CA LYS A 23 -9.82 -2.22 -9.74
C LYS A 23 -9.05 -1.49 -8.63
N MET A 24 -8.42 -2.22 -7.72
CA MET A 24 -7.56 -1.67 -6.67
C MET A 24 -6.41 -0.86 -7.26
N ASN A 25 -5.71 -1.38 -8.27
CA ASN A 25 -4.59 -0.70 -8.90
C ASN A 25 -4.98 0.66 -9.48
N ASN A 26 -6.14 0.74 -10.13
CA ASN A 26 -6.64 1.98 -10.70
C ASN A 26 -7.03 2.98 -9.62
N LYS A 27 -7.68 2.53 -8.54
CA LYS A 27 -8.10 3.42 -7.45
C LYS A 27 -6.91 4.00 -6.68
N PHE A 28 -5.79 3.27 -6.55
CA PHE A 28 -4.56 3.80 -5.95
C PHE A 28 -3.79 4.80 -6.86
N LYS A 29 -4.27 5.08 -8.07
CA LYS A 29 -3.78 6.19 -8.92
C LYS A 29 -4.65 7.44 -8.81
N ASP A 30 -5.86 7.30 -8.27
CA ASP A 30 -6.83 8.38 -8.09
C ASP A 30 -6.45 9.20 -6.85
N PRO A 31 -6.13 10.50 -6.99
CA PRO A 31 -5.78 11.36 -5.86
C PRO A 31 -6.87 11.47 -4.80
N GLU A 32 -8.15 11.44 -5.19
CA GLU A 32 -9.29 11.55 -4.28
C GLU A 32 -9.36 10.36 -3.31
N PHE A 33 -8.80 9.22 -3.71
CA PHE A 33 -8.67 8.06 -2.85
C PHE A 33 -7.30 7.99 -2.18
N LEU A 34 -6.22 8.18 -2.94
CA LEU A 34 -4.86 7.92 -2.46
C LEU A 34 -4.46 8.87 -1.34
N ILE A 35 -4.85 10.15 -1.41
CA ILE A 35 -4.52 11.14 -0.37
C ILE A 35 -5.16 10.75 0.97
N PRO A 36 -6.50 10.58 1.07
CA PRO A 36 -7.13 10.11 2.31
C PRO A 36 -6.61 8.76 2.79
N PHE A 37 -6.30 7.83 1.87
CA PHE A 37 -5.70 6.56 2.21
C PHE A 37 -4.35 6.73 2.92
N ILE A 38 -3.45 7.55 2.38
CA ILE A 38 -2.12 7.81 2.96
C ILE A 38 -2.26 8.48 4.33
N GLU A 39 -3.16 9.46 4.47
CA GLU A 39 -3.45 10.13 5.74
C GLU A 39 -3.93 9.14 6.79
N LYS A 40 -4.91 8.31 6.46
CA LYS A 40 -5.41 7.26 7.36
C LYS A 40 -4.33 6.24 7.73
N TYR A 41 -3.51 5.87 6.76
CA TYR A 41 -2.44 4.91 6.96
C TYR A 41 -1.33 5.46 7.88
N ARG A 42 -1.05 6.77 7.85
CA ARG A 42 -0.09 7.42 8.77
C ARG A 42 -0.51 7.36 10.23
N GLU A 43 -1.82 7.40 10.52
CA GLU A 43 -2.33 7.26 11.89
C GLU A 43 -2.02 5.87 12.49
N MET A 44 -1.81 4.87 11.62
CA MET A 44 -1.61 3.47 12.00
C MET A 44 -0.13 3.14 12.22
N ARG A 45 0.49 3.84 13.17
CA ARG A 45 1.94 3.78 13.41
C ARG A 45 2.47 2.38 13.73
N ASN A 46 1.66 1.54 14.36
CA ASN A 46 1.99 0.13 14.61
C ASN A 46 2.15 -0.73 13.35
N LEU A 47 1.64 -0.31 12.19
CA LEU A 47 1.90 -0.96 10.89
C LEU A 47 3.22 -0.50 10.26
N LEU A 48 3.70 0.69 10.62
CA LEU A 48 4.79 1.41 9.96
C LEU A 48 6.10 1.40 10.74
N GLU A 49 6.02 1.72 12.03
CA GLU A 49 7.16 2.00 12.91
C GLU A 49 7.58 0.73 13.66
N VAL A 50 8.76 0.21 13.32
CA VAL A 50 9.32 -1.00 13.97
C VAL A 50 9.52 -0.79 15.47
N LYS A 51 9.80 0.45 15.90
CA LYS A 51 9.98 0.83 17.31
C LYS A 51 8.65 0.95 18.07
N HIS A 52 7.50 0.91 17.40
CA HIS A 52 6.21 1.05 18.07
C HIS A 52 5.98 -0.15 18.99
N PRO A 53 5.56 0.02 20.25
CA PRO A 53 5.39 -1.08 21.22
C PRO A 53 4.46 -2.19 20.70
N GLN A 54 3.47 -1.80 19.89
CA GLN A 54 2.49 -2.73 19.31
C GLN A 54 2.90 -3.28 17.93
N TYR A 55 4.09 -2.98 17.43
CA TYR A 55 4.52 -3.37 16.09
C TYR A 55 4.54 -4.88 15.91
N TYR A 56 4.99 -5.64 16.90
CA TYR A 56 5.10 -7.11 16.83
C TYR A 56 3.86 -7.85 17.37
N ILE A 57 2.88 -7.13 17.92
CA ILE A 57 1.68 -7.73 18.49
C ILE A 57 0.70 -8.09 17.36
N LYS A 58 0.78 -9.33 16.89
CA LYS A 58 -0.04 -9.86 15.78
C LYS A 58 -1.53 -9.53 15.85
N PRO A 59 -2.26 -9.75 16.97
CA PRO A 59 -3.70 -9.45 17.02
C PRO A 59 -3.98 -7.94 16.87
N VAL A 60 -3.13 -7.09 17.45
CA VAL A 60 -3.27 -5.63 17.34
C VAL A 60 -3.01 -5.15 15.91
N ARG A 61 -1.98 -5.70 15.26
CA ARG A 61 -1.73 -5.43 13.83
C ARG A 61 -2.91 -5.84 12.97
N LYS A 62 -3.45 -7.04 13.18
CA LYS A 62 -4.60 -7.56 12.43
C LYS A 62 -5.81 -6.64 12.57
N LEU A 63 -6.16 -6.26 13.80
CA LEU A 63 -7.25 -5.33 14.06
C LEU A 63 -7.04 -3.97 13.37
N THR A 64 -5.79 -3.51 13.31
CA THR A 64 -5.46 -2.24 12.64
C THR A 64 -5.61 -2.35 11.13
N LEU A 65 -5.19 -3.46 10.54
CA LEU A 65 -5.41 -3.75 9.11
C LEU A 65 -6.90 -3.88 8.79
N GLU A 66 -7.69 -4.52 9.65
CA GLU A 66 -9.15 -4.62 9.49
C GLU A 66 -9.82 -3.24 9.52
N ARG A 67 -9.38 -2.33 10.39
CA ARG A 67 -9.86 -0.94 10.41
C ARG A 67 -9.50 -0.19 9.13
N LEU A 68 -8.28 -0.37 8.62
CA LEU A 68 -7.88 0.22 7.34
C LEU A 68 -8.66 -0.36 6.18
N LEU A 69 -8.91 -1.67 6.21
CA LEU A 69 -9.69 -2.36 5.20
C LEU A 69 -11.12 -1.83 5.15
N ALA A 70 -11.76 -1.62 6.31
CA ALA A 70 -13.11 -1.05 6.38
C ALA A 70 -13.19 0.32 5.68
N PHE A 71 -12.16 1.17 5.83
CA PHE A 71 -12.05 2.42 5.08
C PHE A 71 -11.89 2.18 3.58
N VAL A 72 -11.01 1.26 3.16
CA VAL A 72 -10.83 0.96 1.73
C VAL A 72 -12.12 0.40 1.11
N GLN A 73 -12.88 -0.40 1.85
CA GLN A 73 -14.13 -1.00 1.40
C GLN A 73 -15.25 0.00 1.16
N THR A 74 -15.18 1.22 1.70
CA THR A 74 -16.12 2.29 1.33
C THR A 74 -15.94 2.76 -0.11
N PHE A 75 -14.78 2.50 -0.72
CA PHE A 75 -14.48 2.82 -2.12
C PHE A 75 -14.42 1.57 -3.01
N ILE A 76 -14.00 0.44 -2.44
CA ILE A 76 -13.73 -0.81 -3.15
C ILE A 76 -14.27 -1.97 -2.31
N PRO A 77 -15.58 -2.26 -2.38
CA PRO A 77 -16.23 -3.25 -1.51
C PRO A 77 -15.59 -4.64 -1.56
N GLU A 78 -15.01 -5.03 -2.69
CA GLU A 78 -14.38 -6.33 -2.91
C GLU A 78 -12.92 -6.39 -2.39
N ALA A 79 -12.42 -5.34 -1.74
CA ALA A 79 -11.09 -5.33 -1.17
C ALA A 79 -10.96 -6.37 -0.04
N THR A 80 -9.80 -7.03 0.01
CA THR A 80 -9.44 -8.00 1.04
C THR A 80 -8.17 -7.57 1.77
N VAL A 81 -7.93 -8.12 2.97
CA VAL A 81 -6.71 -7.86 3.75
C VAL A 81 -5.47 -8.20 2.93
N ASP A 82 -5.46 -9.33 2.22
CA ASP A 82 -4.31 -9.77 1.42
C ASP A 82 -3.93 -8.78 0.31
N ILE A 83 -4.94 -8.24 -0.40
CA ILE A 83 -4.70 -7.25 -1.44
C ILE A 83 -4.22 -5.93 -0.82
N LEU A 84 -4.81 -5.53 0.31
CA LEU A 84 -4.41 -4.34 1.06
C LEU A 84 -2.96 -4.43 1.54
N GLU A 85 -2.54 -5.54 2.14
CA GLU A 85 -1.16 -5.75 2.60
C GLU A 85 -0.16 -5.68 1.45
N LYS A 86 -0.47 -6.30 0.31
CA LYS A 86 0.34 -6.19 -0.91
C LYS A 86 0.47 -4.73 -1.36
N LYS A 87 -0.61 -3.96 -1.34
CA LYS A 87 -0.62 -2.54 -1.71
C LYS A 87 0.23 -1.69 -0.77
N ILE A 88 0.08 -1.90 0.53
CA ILE A 88 0.91 -1.27 1.56
C ILE A 88 2.39 -1.58 1.32
N GLY A 89 2.72 -2.84 1.03
CA GLY A 89 4.08 -3.25 0.69
C GLY A 89 4.65 -2.51 -0.52
N ILE A 90 3.87 -2.41 -1.60
CA ILE A 90 4.26 -1.67 -2.81
C ILE A 90 4.51 -0.19 -2.49
N LEU A 91 3.58 0.47 -1.79
CA LEU A 91 3.70 1.88 -1.40
C LEU A 91 4.95 2.12 -0.55
N ARG A 92 5.21 1.28 0.45
CA ARG A 92 6.41 1.37 1.29
C ARG A 92 7.69 1.22 0.47
N ASN A 93 7.73 0.28 -0.47
CA ASN A 93 8.89 0.06 -1.32
C ASN A 93 9.11 1.22 -2.30
N MET A 94 8.05 1.82 -2.82
CA MET A 94 8.11 3.02 -3.65
C MET A 94 8.67 4.21 -2.86
N TYR A 95 8.13 4.48 -1.68
CA TYR A 95 8.64 5.52 -0.78
C TYR A 95 10.12 5.30 -0.43
N LYS A 96 10.50 4.10 0.01
CA LYS A 96 11.90 3.77 0.36
C LYS A 96 12.86 4.02 -0.80
N ARG A 97 12.48 3.67 -2.03
CA ARG A 97 13.32 3.90 -3.22
C ARG A 97 13.54 5.38 -3.48
N GLU A 98 12.48 6.19 -3.43
CA GLU A 98 12.61 7.64 -3.61
C GLU A 98 13.43 8.27 -2.47
N HIS A 99 13.15 7.90 -1.22
CA HIS A 99 13.91 8.37 -0.06
C HIS A 99 15.41 8.03 -0.18
N ASN A 100 15.75 6.80 -0.60
CA ASN A 100 17.15 6.39 -0.78
C ASN A 100 17.86 7.18 -1.87
N LYS A 101 17.16 7.59 -2.95
CA LYS A 101 17.75 8.45 -3.99
C LYS A 101 18.10 9.84 -3.43
N ILE A 102 17.20 10.43 -2.63
CA ILE A 102 17.46 11.71 -1.94
C ILE A 102 18.69 11.57 -1.01
N GLN A 103 18.71 10.54 -0.17
CA GLN A 103 19.84 10.30 0.74
C GLN A 103 21.15 10.08 -0.02
N THR A 104 21.10 9.39 -1.16
CA THR A 104 22.27 9.16 -2.01
C THR A 104 22.78 10.46 -2.62
N SER A 105 21.89 11.32 -3.15
CA SER A 105 22.30 12.62 -3.71
C SER A 105 22.91 13.53 -2.64
N LEU A 106 22.34 13.54 -1.43
CA LEU A 106 22.87 14.32 -0.30
C LEU A 106 24.28 13.83 0.08
N ARG A 107 24.48 12.52 0.16
CA ARG A 107 25.76 11.92 0.55
C ARG A 107 26.86 12.14 -0.49
N SER A 108 26.54 12.28 -1.77
CA SER A 108 27.52 12.58 -2.82
C SER A 108 28.02 14.03 -2.82
N GLY A 109 27.63 14.85 -1.84
CA GLY A 109 28.05 16.26 -1.76
C GLY A 109 27.33 17.14 -2.78
N ALA A 110 26.12 16.76 -3.19
CA ALA A 110 25.28 17.57 -4.06
C ALA A 110 25.10 18.98 -3.45
N SER A 111 25.23 20.02 -4.29
CA SER A 111 24.77 21.36 -3.90
C SER A 111 23.26 21.33 -3.72
N ALA A 112 22.67 22.34 -3.08
CA ALA A 112 21.20 22.41 -2.91
C ALA A 112 20.43 22.34 -4.25
N ALA A 113 21.07 22.70 -5.36
CA ALA A 113 20.50 22.61 -6.72
C ALA A 113 20.57 21.19 -7.33
N ASP A 114 21.41 20.30 -6.80
CA ASP A 114 21.67 18.97 -7.34
C ASP A 114 21.01 17.84 -6.53
N VAL A 115 20.26 18.18 -5.48
CA VAL A 115 19.53 17.19 -4.68
C VAL A 115 18.44 16.55 -5.53
N TYR A 116 18.39 15.21 -5.52
CA TYR A 116 17.38 14.47 -6.27
C TYR A 116 15.97 14.87 -5.84
N ILE A 117 15.15 15.29 -6.83
CA ILE A 117 13.74 15.62 -6.63
C ILE A 117 12.89 14.34 -6.83
N PRO A 118 12.07 13.95 -5.84
CA PRO A 118 11.19 12.80 -5.94
C PRO A 118 10.21 12.88 -7.10
N ARG A 119 10.05 11.77 -7.81
CA ARG A 119 9.12 11.68 -8.95
C ARG A 119 7.72 11.23 -8.55
N LEU A 120 7.55 10.71 -7.34
CA LEU A 120 6.23 10.36 -6.82
C LEU A 120 5.50 11.64 -6.45
N TRP A 121 4.39 11.92 -7.14
CA TRP A 121 3.58 13.12 -6.91
C TRP A 121 3.04 13.22 -5.48
N TYR A 122 2.89 12.08 -4.80
CA TYR A 122 2.47 12.00 -3.40
C TYR A 122 3.65 11.84 -2.41
N PHE A 123 4.90 11.98 -2.85
CA PHE A 123 6.07 11.69 -2.01
C PHE A 123 6.04 12.48 -0.70
N GLU A 124 5.78 13.79 -0.78
CA GLU A 124 5.68 14.68 0.38
C GLU A 124 4.57 14.23 1.35
N LYS A 125 3.45 13.78 0.78
CA LYS A 125 2.32 13.21 1.53
C LYS A 125 2.66 11.86 2.17
N THR A 126 3.74 11.19 1.77
CA THR A 126 4.24 9.93 2.36
C THR A 126 5.49 10.05 3.24
N THR A 127 6.01 11.26 3.47
CA THR A 127 7.14 11.49 4.38
C THR A 127 6.80 11.11 5.84
N PHE A 128 7.23 9.94 6.28
CA PHE A 128 7.09 9.52 7.68
C PHE A 128 8.14 10.28 8.51
N SER A 129 7.70 11.19 9.39
CA SER A 129 8.56 11.92 10.33
C SER A 129 8.94 11.05 11.51
#